data_AF-A0AAV9HFN1-F1
#
_entry.id   AF-A0AAV9HFN1-F1
#
_cell.length_a   1.000
_cell.length_b   1.000
_cell.length_c   1.000
_cell.angle_alpha   90.00
_cell.angle_beta   90.00
_cell.angle_gamma   90.00
#
_symmetry.space_group_name_H-M   'P 1'
#
loop_
_entity.id
_entity.type
_entity.pdbx_description
1 polymer ?
#
loop_
_entity_poly.entity_id
_entity_poly.type
_entity_poly.pdbx_seq_one_letter_code
_entity_poly.pdbx_strand_id
1 'polypeptide(L)'
;MRSSLIVQLLLGSSASLTSCSVLPSTALALSPRNNELDKPAINPPFSEEVQDRHFRIDFPPRPWRHEVWPRGWLPKSCVEEAEYNHLDPVDFEAVDVRFRDCAVEWTVCRHKKSDQSWISTLDTLSAVPVGMRQYISNLVLLPGQAALPSEAASGQGKKVAAAYTRGAVLVFTPSYFKLGVLFHEITHILDTTTLRALLVAHGYRATTPFSETKFWRQAYGNDSAVPTPYSKASWQEDFADAGRWAMSHYTREKGLAEYSRGWRGCRTQIAAFQAWMGDIIFPRGGVCMGKIPGSKAVRVGSHVPGSRPPGKTSMGSFSHNGLRKGISKGQVNEIVIPRGVDQLVFVYEGPVPNWG
;
A
#
# COMPACT_ATOMS: atom_id res chain seq x y z
N MET A 1 50.12 -0.86 -47.79
CA MET A 1 50.88 -0.64 -49.04
C MET A 1 49.90 -0.61 -50.20
N ARG A 2 49.91 0.51 -50.95
CA ARG A 2 49.58 0.72 -52.38
C ARG A 2 48.21 0.20 -52.89
N SER A 3 47.27 1.10 -53.25
CA SER A 3 47.04 1.68 -54.62
C SER A 3 46.21 0.72 -55.48
N SER A 4 45.23 1.03 -56.34
CA SER A 4 44.63 2.22 -56.98
C SER A 4 43.29 1.75 -57.64
N LEU A 5 42.19 2.54 -57.72
CA LEU A 5 41.68 3.29 -58.90
C LEU A 5 41.61 2.46 -60.22
N ILE A 6 40.53 2.32 -61.03
CA ILE A 6 39.59 3.27 -61.71
C ILE A 6 38.51 2.45 -62.51
N VAL A 7 37.20 2.76 -62.40
CA VAL A 7 36.22 3.39 -63.36
C VAL A 7 35.83 2.66 -64.67
N GLN A 8 34.51 2.40 -64.84
CA GLN A 8 33.65 2.71 -66.04
C GLN A 8 32.19 2.26 -65.75
N LEU A 9 31.22 3.16 -65.48
CA LEU A 9 30.30 3.90 -66.38
C LEU A 9 29.43 3.02 -67.31
N LEU A 10 28.10 3.06 -67.12
CA LEU A 10 27.08 3.28 -68.17
C LEU A 10 25.65 3.47 -67.57
N LEU A 11 25.16 4.70 -67.77
CA LEU A 11 23.82 5.18 -68.14
C LEU A 11 22.54 4.42 -67.69
N GLY A 12 21.59 5.19 -67.17
CA GLY A 12 20.19 5.03 -67.60
C GLY A 12 19.10 5.47 -66.62
N SER A 13 18.47 6.59 -66.95
CA SER A 13 17.03 6.86 -66.79
C SER A 13 16.55 7.66 -65.57
N SER A 14 15.95 8.78 -65.95
CA SER A 14 15.32 9.84 -65.20
C SER A 14 14.02 9.41 -64.53
N ALA A 15 13.80 9.85 -63.30
CA ALA A 15 12.47 10.11 -62.78
C ALA A 15 12.57 11.22 -61.72
N SER A 16 12.03 12.40 -62.05
CA SER A 16 11.63 13.40 -61.06
C SER A 16 10.59 12.78 -60.13
N LEU A 17 10.66 13.11 -58.83
CA LEU A 17 9.50 13.49 -58.01
C LEU A 17 9.93 13.83 -56.58
N THR A 18 9.41 14.97 -56.12
CA THR A 18 9.12 15.34 -54.71
C THR A 18 10.26 15.38 -53.70
N SER A 19 10.74 16.61 -53.47
CA SER A 19 11.38 17.02 -52.22
C SER A 19 10.42 16.78 -51.05
N CYS A 20 10.73 15.80 -50.21
CA CYS A 20 10.11 15.62 -48.90
C CYS A 20 11.22 15.86 -47.87
N SER A 21 11.25 17.06 -47.31
CA SER A 21 12.13 17.43 -46.20
C SER A 21 11.72 16.61 -44.97
N VAL A 22 12.35 15.45 -44.78
CA VAL A 22 12.24 14.69 -43.54
C VAL A 22 13.11 15.41 -42.50
N LEU A 23 12.46 16.21 -41.66
CA LEU A 23 13.06 16.69 -40.43
C LEU A 23 13.41 15.46 -39.57
N PRO A 24 14.65 15.34 -39.06
CA PRO A 24 14.95 14.32 -38.07
C PRO A 24 14.08 14.61 -36.85
N SER A 25 13.17 13.69 -36.53
CA SER A 25 12.51 13.66 -35.23
C SER A 25 13.60 13.47 -34.18
N THR A 26 14.00 14.55 -33.52
CA THR A 26 14.71 14.49 -32.25
C THR A 26 13.77 13.86 -31.25
N ALA A 27 13.85 12.53 -31.14
CA ALA A 27 13.31 11.83 -29.99
C ALA A 27 13.99 12.44 -28.75
N LEU A 28 13.22 13.20 -27.97
CA LEU A 28 13.57 13.53 -26.60
C LEU A 28 13.71 12.21 -25.86
N ALA A 29 14.96 11.74 -25.73
CA ALA A 29 15.31 10.69 -24.80
C ALA A 29 14.94 11.21 -23.40
N LEU A 30 13.80 10.77 -22.89
CA LEU A 30 13.49 10.84 -21.47
C LEU A 30 14.68 10.21 -20.74
N SER A 31 15.43 10.99 -19.97
CA SER A 31 16.42 10.45 -19.05
C SER A 31 15.73 9.37 -18.20
N PRO A 32 16.29 8.16 -18.10
CA PRO A 32 15.73 7.15 -17.20
C PRO A 32 15.66 7.73 -15.79
N ARG A 33 14.53 7.54 -15.11
CA ARG A 33 14.49 7.78 -13.65
C ARG A 33 15.51 6.82 -13.06
N ASN A 34 16.58 7.34 -12.46
CA ASN A 34 17.77 6.58 -12.02
C ASN A 34 17.52 5.46 -10.98
N ASN A 35 16.27 5.11 -10.64
CA ASN A 35 15.87 4.13 -9.63
C ASN A 35 14.90 3.04 -10.14
N GLU A 36 14.55 3.01 -11.43
CA GLU A 36 13.65 1.97 -11.95
C GLU A 36 14.35 0.60 -11.97
N LEU A 37 13.66 -0.45 -11.50
CA LEU A 37 14.17 -1.81 -11.50
C LEU A 37 14.15 -2.41 -12.92
N ASP A 38 15.08 -3.33 -13.20
CA ASP A 38 15.44 -3.72 -14.56
C ASP A 38 14.61 -4.88 -15.15
N LYS A 39 13.93 -5.66 -14.31
CA LYS A 39 13.15 -6.81 -14.76
C LYS A 39 11.80 -6.42 -15.39
N PRO A 40 11.37 -7.13 -16.44
CA PRO A 40 10.05 -6.92 -17.02
C PRO A 40 8.96 -7.40 -16.05
N ALA A 41 7.73 -6.92 -16.22
CA ALA A 41 6.57 -7.54 -15.57
C ALA A 41 6.28 -8.93 -16.17
N ILE A 42 5.64 -9.81 -15.40
CA ILE A 42 5.24 -11.12 -15.93
C ILE A 42 4.32 -11.00 -17.16
N ASN A 43 4.38 -12.01 -18.03
CA ASN A 43 3.53 -12.12 -19.21
C ASN A 43 2.99 -13.56 -19.35
N PRO A 44 1.67 -13.79 -19.46
CA PRO A 44 0.56 -12.82 -19.37
C PRO A 44 0.54 -12.05 -18.05
N PRO A 45 0.04 -10.80 -18.01
CA PRO A 45 -0.04 -10.02 -16.78
C PRO A 45 -1.06 -10.63 -15.83
N PHE A 46 -0.90 -10.36 -14.53
CA PHE A 46 -1.97 -10.64 -13.58
C PHE A 46 -3.17 -9.69 -13.78
N SER A 47 -4.37 -10.12 -13.35
CA SER A 47 -5.57 -9.27 -13.31
C SER A 47 -5.89 -8.87 -11.89
N GLU A 48 -5.65 -7.60 -11.57
CA GLU A 48 -5.99 -6.99 -10.28
C GLU A 48 -7.50 -7.05 -9.98
N GLU A 49 -8.33 -6.92 -11.00
CA GLU A 49 -9.78 -6.97 -10.87
C GLU A 49 -10.25 -8.38 -10.47
N VAL A 50 -9.69 -9.43 -11.09
CA VAL A 50 -9.94 -10.82 -10.69
C VAL A 50 -9.44 -11.06 -9.26
N GLN A 51 -8.27 -10.50 -8.92
CA GLN A 51 -7.69 -10.62 -7.59
C GLN A 51 -8.60 -10.02 -6.51
N ASP A 52 -9.08 -8.80 -6.71
CA ASP A 52 -9.97 -8.13 -5.77
C ASP A 52 -11.29 -8.89 -5.58
N ARG A 53 -11.82 -9.52 -6.63
CA ARG A 53 -13.01 -10.40 -6.51
C ARG A 53 -12.72 -11.63 -5.66
N HIS A 54 -11.58 -12.31 -5.89
CA HIS A 54 -11.20 -13.48 -5.10
C HIS A 54 -10.94 -13.10 -3.64
N PHE A 55 -10.30 -11.97 -3.37
CA PHE A 55 -10.05 -11.54 -1.99
C PHE A 55 -11.33 -11.31 -1.18
N ARG A 56 -12.42 -10.85 -1.79
CA ARG A 56 -13.72 -10.74 -1.09
C ARG A 56 -14.28 -12.10 -0.64
N ILE A 57 -13.88 -13.18 -1.30
CA ILE A 57 -14.30 -14.56 -0.97
C ILE A 57 -13.31 -15.17 0.03
N ASP A 58 -12.02 -15.03 -0.25
CA ASP A 58 -10.93 -15.66 0.48
C ASP A 58 -10.70 -15.01 1.86
N PHE A 59 -10.97 -13.71 1.97
CA PHE A 59 -10.86 -12.93 3.20
C PHE A 59 -12.24 -12.35 3.56
N PRO A 60 -13.15 -13.17 4.12
CA PRO A 60 -14.46 -12.67 4.51
C PRO A 60 -14.34 -11.69 5.68
N PRO A 61 -15.21 -10.67 5.75
CA PRO A 61 -15.29 -9.76 6.88
C PRO A 61 -15.43 -10.50 8.22
N ARG A 62 -14.78 -9.97 9.26
CA ARG A 62 -14.85 -10.48 10.63
C ARG A 62 -15.83 -9.64 11.44
N PRO A 63 -16.53 -10.22 12.43
CA PRO A 63 -17.40 -9.43 13.29
C PRO A 63 -16.65 -8.29 14.00
N TRP A 64 -17.22 -7.10 13.92
CA TRP A 64 -16.69 -5.89 14.56
C TRP A 64 -17.77 -5.13 15.33
N ARG A 65 -17.34 -4.25 16.22
CA ARG A 65 -18.16 -3.20 16.82
C ARG A 65 -17.38 -1.90 16.76
N HIS A 66 -18.06 -0.77 16.62
CA HIS A 66 -17.40 0.53 16.63
C HIS A 66 -18.07 1.49 17.60
N GLU A 67 -17.33 2.53 17.96
CA GLU A 67 -17.75 3.64 18.79
C GLU A 67 -17.38 4.94 18.07
N VAL A 68 -18.36 5.81 17.85
CA VAL A 68 -18.16 7.08 17.16
C VAL A 68 -17.51 8.07 18.12
N TRP A 69 -16.46 8.76 17.66
CA TRP A 69 -15.82 9.79 18.46
C TRP A 69 -16.74 11.00 18.66
N PRO A 70 -16.69 11.68 19.81
CA PRO A 70 -17.46 12.90 20.03
C PRO A 70 -17.13 13.95 18.98
N ARG A 71 -18.14 14.72 18.56
CA ARG A 71 -17.96 15.82 17.60
C ARG A 71 -16.86 16.79 18.05
N GLY A 72 -16.01 17.20 17.10
CA GLY A 72 -14.90 18.12 17.35
C GLY A 72 -13.64 17.44 17.86
N TRP A 73 -13.57 16.11 17.82
CA TRP A 73 -12.36 15.34 18.11
C TRP A 73 -11.96 14.46 16.94
N LEU A 74 -10.67 14.46 16.62
CA LEU A 74 -10.07 13.60 15.61
C LEU A 74 -8.72 13.07 16.08
N PRO A 75 -8.25 11.92 15.57
CA PRO A 75 -6.89 11.49 15.81
C PRO A 75 -5.94 12.49 15.11
N LYS A 76 -4.82 12.84 15.75
CA LYS A 76 -3.85 13.81 15.23
C LYS A 76 -3.45 13.53 13.79
N SER A 77 -3.20 12.26 13.46
CA SER A 77 -2.85 11.85 12.10
C SER A 77 -3.93 12.16 11.08
N CYS A 78 -5.22 12.09 11.45
CA CYS A 78 -6.30 12.46 10.53
C CYS A 78 -6.32 13.96 10.24
N VAL A 79 -5.98 14.79 11.24
CA VAL A 79 -5.82 16.23 11.05
C VAL A 79 -4.64 16.52 10.13
N GLU A 80 -3.50 15.86 10.36
CA GLU A 80 -2.30 16.00 9.51
C GLU A 80 -2.55 15.57 8.06
N GLU A 81 -3.30 14.48 7.85
CA GLU A 81 -3.66 14.03 6.49
C GLU A 81 -4.73 14.93 5.84
N ALA A 82 -5.68 15.48 6.61
CA ALA A 82 -6.62 16.48 6.08
C ALA A 82 -5.86 17.72 5.59
N GLU A 83 -4.98 18.28 6.42
CA GLU A 83 -4.15 19.45 6.08
C GLU A 83 -3.24 19.17 4.87
N TYR A 84 -2.60 18.00 4.83
CA TYR A 84 -1.74 17.60 3.73
C TYR A 84 -2.50 17.50 2.39
N ASN A 85 -3.77 17.10 2.42
CA ASN A 85 -4.61 17.02 1.23
C ASN A 85 -5.43 18.30 0.99
N HIS A 86 -5.13 19.40 1.69
CA HIS A 86 -5.84 20.68 1.59
C HIS A 86 -7.35 20.58 1.87
N LEU A 87 -7.72 19.73 2.82
CA LEU A 87 -9.09 19.52 3.29
C LEU A 87 -9.26 20.13 4.69
N ASP A 88 -10.49 20.53 5.01
CA ASP A 88 -10.81 21.00 6.35
C ASP A 88 -10.96 19.80 7.31
N PRO A 89 -10.17 19.70 8.40
CA PRO A 89 -10.33 18.66 9.40
C PRO A 89 -11.76 18.58 9.97
N VAL A 90 -12.53 19.67 10.02
CA VAL A 90 -13.91 19.63 10.54
C VAL A 90 -14.86 18.80 9.68
N ASP A 91 -14.47 18.47 8.45
CA ASP A 91 -15.23 17.62 7.53
C ASP A 91 -14.91 16.12 7.66
N PHE A 92 -14.06 15.76 8.62
CA PHE A 92 -13.81 14.37 8.99
C PHE A 92 -14.61 13.94 10.22
N GLU A 93 -14.84 12.64 10.31
CA GLU A 93 -15.37 11.93 11.46
C GLU A 93 -14.50 10.72 11.77
N ALA A 94 -14.48 10.29 13.03
CA ALA A 94 -13.65 9.18 13.49
C ALA A 94 -14.47 8.17 14.28
N VAL A 95 -14.05 6.91 14.20
CA VAL A 95 -14.57 5.80 15.00
C VAL A 95 -13.41 4.97 15.54
N ASP A 96 -13.58 4.44 16.74
CA ASP A 96 -12.78 3.30 17.19
C ASP A 96 -13.52 2.01 16.87
N VAL A 97 -12.82 1.06 16.25
CA VAL A 97 -13.35 -0.27 15.90
C VAL A 97 -12.62 -1.36 16.70
N ARG A 98 -13.40 -2.30 17.22
CA ARG A 98 -12.92 -3.48 17.94
C ARG A 98 -13.25 -4.74 17.14
N PHE A 99 -12.22 -5.53 16.84
CA PHE A 99 -12.33 -6.85 16.20
C PHE A 99 -12.22 -7.96 17.25
N ARG A 100 -12.82 -9.12 17.00
CA ARG A 100 -12.79 -10.24 17.98
C ARG A 100 -11.41 -10.86 18.19
N ASP A 101 -10.52 -10.70 17.21
CA ASP A 101 -9.17 -11.27 17.21
C ASP A 101 -8.12 -10.31 17.78
N CYS A 102 -8.52 -9.19 18.38
CA CYS A 102 -7.61 -8.26 19.03
C CYS A 102 -8.28 -7.52 20.18
N ALA A 103 -7.55 -7.41 21.29
CA ALA A 103 -8.04 -6.75 22.48
C ALA A 103 -7.96 -5.21 22.40
N VAL A 104 -7.19 -4.65 21.45
CA VAL A 104 -6.99 -3.21 21.30
C VAL A 104 -7.80 -2.69 20.11
N GLU A 105 -8.36 -1.49 20.25
CA GLU A 105 -9.12 -0.84 19.19
C GLU A 105 -8.24 -0.22 18.09
N TRP A 106 -8.84 -0.02 16.93
CA TRP A 106 -8.25 0.71 15.82
C TRP A 106 -9.05 1.97 15.58
N THR A 107 -8.37 3.08 15.31
CA THR A 107 -9.03 4.33 14.99
C THR A 107 -9.05 4.53 13.48
N VAL A 108 -10.25 4.64 12.92
CA VAL A 108 -10.49 4.94 11.51
C VAL A 108 -11.11 6.32 11.42
N CYS A 109 -10.63 7.16 10.51
CA CYS A 109 -11.29 8.40 10.16
C CYS A 109 -11.68 8.45 8.69
N ARG A 110 -12.74 9.19 8.41
CA ARG A 110 -13.34 9.28 7.08
C ARG A 110 -13.87 10.69 6.87
N HIS A 111 -13.63 11.24 5.68
CA HIS A 111 -14.26 12.47 5.25
C HIS A 111 -15.77 12.26 5.04
N LYS A 112 -16.63 13.19 5.47
CA LYS A 112 -18.11 13.06 5.39
C LYS A 112 -18.63 12.87 3.96
N LYS A 113 -17.88 13.33 2.97
CA LYS A 113 -18.12 13.14 1.52
C LYS A 113 -17.37 11.95 0.90
N SER A 114 -16.94 10.98 1.69
CA SER A 114 -16.40 9.72 1.17
C SER A 114 -17.54 8.83 0.66
N ASP A 115 -17.39 8.31 -0.56
CA ASP A 115 -18.38 7.40 -1.16
C ASP A 115 -18.44 6.03 -0.45
N GLN A 116 -17.38 5.64 0.28
CA GLN A 116 -17.37 4.42 1.09
C GLN A 116 -18.18 4.61 2.37
N SER A 117 -19.19 3.78 2.63
CA SER A 117 -19.95 3.76 3.89
C SER A 117 -19.11 3.26 5.07
N TRP A 118 -19.50 3.55 6.32
CA TRP A 118 -18.85 2.96 7.50
C TRP A 118 -18.90 1.43 7.49
N ILE A 119 -20.02 0.84 7.08
CA ILE A 119 -20.16 -0.62 7.00
C ILE A 119 -19.16 -1.19 6.01
N SER A 120 -19.12 -0.67 4.77
CA SER A 120 -18.16 -1.11 3.74
C SER A 120 -16.71 -0.94 4.21
N THR A 121 -16.43 0.19 4.87
CA THR A 121 -15.11 0.53 5.38
C THR A 121 -14.64 -0.47 6.42
N LEU A 122 -15.46 -0.71 7.44
CA LEU A 122 -15.12 -1.57 8.56
C LEU A 122 -15.16 -3.05 8.17
N ASP A 123 -16.05 -3.47 7.27
CA ASP A 123 -16.07 -4.83 6.72
C ASP A 123 -14.78 -5.12 5.95
N THR A 124 -14.36 -4.21 5.08
CA THR A 124 -13.11 -4.35 4.31
C THR A 124 -11.90 -4.36 5.24
N LEU A 125 -11.82 -3.45 6.22
CA LEU A 125 -10.73 -3.47 7.18
C LEU A 125 -10.74 -4.78 8.00
N SER A 126 -11.90 -5.27 8.40
CA SER A 126 -12.05 -6.51 9.18
C SER A 126 -11.68 -7.79 8.41
N ALA A 127 -11.56 -7.73 7.08
CA ALA A 127 -11.13 -8.84 6.26
C ALA A 127 -9.60 -8.99 6.22
N VAL A 128 -8.85 -7.91 6.47
CA VAL A 128 -7.37 -7.95 6.49
C VAL A 128 -6.87 -8.85 7.63
N PRO A 129 -5.90 -9.78 7.44
CA PRO A 129 -5.39 -10.60 8.54
C PRO A 129 -4.90 -9.79 9.75
N VAL A 130 -5.17 -10.30 10.97
CA VAL A 130 -4.83 -9.57 12.20
C VAL A 130 -3.35 -9.24 12.29
N GLY A 131 -2.49 -10.13 11.78
CA GLY A 131 -1.05 -9.93 11.74
C GLY A 131 -0.60 -8.74 10.92
N MET A 132 -1.35 -8.37 9.88
CA MET A 132 -1.15 -7.16 9.09
C MET A 132 -1.81 -5.96 9.76
N ARG A 133 -3.08 -6.09 10.19
CA ARG A 133 -3.84 -4.98 10.78
C ARG A 133 -3.18 -4.38 12.02
N GLN A 134 -2.49 -5.20 12.80
CA GLN A 134 -1.90 -4.78 14.06
C GLN A 134 -0.77 -3.74 13.89
N TYR A 135 -0.21 -3.61 12.67
CA TYR A 135 0.78 -2.60 12.33
C TYR A 135 0.17 -1.29 11.81
N ILE A 136 -1.14 -1.22 11.59
CA ILE A 136 -1.80 0.01 11.16
C ILE A 136 -2.02 0.90 12.39
N SER A 137 -1.48 2.11 12.40
CA SER A 137 -1.76 3.11 13.46
C SER A 137 -3.17 3.68 13.32
N ASN A 138 -3.48 4.23 12.15
CA ASN A 138 -4.71 4.89 11.77
C ASN A 138 -5.02 4.61 10.30
N LEU A 139 -6.31 4.57 9.94
CA LEU A 139 -6.79 4.56 8.55
C LEU A 139 -7.55 5.86 8.28
N VAL A 140 -7.25 6.51 7.16
CA VAL A 140 -7.86 7.77 6.71
C VAL A 140 -8.50 7.55 5.34
N LEU A 141 -9.80 7.80 5.24
CA LEU A 141 -10.53 7.82 3.98
C LEU A 141 -10.81 9.26 3.54
N LEU A 142 -10.27 9.63 2.38
CA LEU A 142 -10.46 10.92 1.73
C LEU A 142 -11.86 11.02 1.07
N PRO A 143 -12.33 12.21 0.67
CA PRO A 143 -13.57 12.33 -0.09
C PRO A 143 -13.51 11.62 -1.45
N GLY A 144 -14.67 11.40 -2.07
CA GLY A 144 -14.74 10.99 -3.48
C GLY A 144 -14.01 11.99 -4.38
N GLN A 145 -13.49 11.52 -5.52
CA GLN A 145 -12.63 12.31 -6.42
C GLN A 145 -13.25 13.66 -6.83
N ALA A 146 -14.58 13.69 -7.01
CA ALA A 146 -15.33 14.90 -7.38
C ALA A 146 -15.36 15.98 -6.29
N ALA A 147 -15.06 15.63 -5.04
CA ALA A 147 -15.06 16.53 -3.89
C ALA A 147 -13.65 16.91 -3.41
N LEU A 148 -12.60 16.44 -4.10
CA LEU A 148 -11.23 16.91 -3.86
C LEU A 148 -11.03 18.29 -4.53
N PRO A 149 -10.35 19.24 -3.87
CA PRO A 149 -10.05 20.54 -4.47
C PRO A 149 -9.33 20.38 -5.80
N SER A 150 -9.72 21.15 -6.82
CA SER A 150 -9.01 21.18 -8.11
C SER A 150 -7.53 21.54 -7.94
N GLU A 151 -7.17 22.33 -6.91
CA GLU A 151 -5.78 22.69 -6.60
C GLU A 151 -4.97 21.54 -5.95
N ALA A 152 -5.61 20.59 -5.27
CA ALA A 152 -4.96 19.33 -4.89
C ALA A 152 -4.63 18.47 -6.13
N ALA A 153 -5.28 18.76 -7.26
CA ALA A 153 -4.94 18.24 -8.58
C ALA A 153 -4.08 19.20 -9.43
N SER A 154 -3.79 20.42 -8.97
CA SER A 154 -3.18 21.47 -9.79
C SER A 154 -2.35 22.52 -9.02
N GLY A 155 -1.25 22.09 -8.39
CA GLY A 155 -0.11 22.98 -8.12
C GLY A 155 1.08 22.73 -9.05
N GLN A 156 1.16 21.51 -9.62
CA GLN A 156 2.25 21.00 -10.46
C GLN A 156 1.76 19.97 -11.50
N GLY A 157 0.44 19.87 -11.74
CA GLY A 157 -0.14 18.73 -12.48
C GLY A 157 0.02 17.38 -11.76
N LYS A 158 0.25 17.41 -10.43
CA LYS A 158 0.33 16.20 -9.61
C LYS A 158 -1.06 15.64 -9.40
N LYS A 159 -1.27 14.43 -9.92
CA LYS A 159 -2.47 13.62 -9.73
C LYS A 159 -2.64 13.37 -8.22
N VAL A 160 -3.88 13.39 -7.75
CA VAL A 160 -4.21 12.91 -6.40
C VAL A 160 -3.79 11.45 -6.33
N ALA A 161 -2.97 11.11 -5.33
CA ALA A 161 -2.60 9.73 -5.05
C ALA A 161 -3.84 8.86 -4.81
N ALA A 162 -3.89 7.69 -5.43
CA ALA A 162 -5.00 6.76 -5.28
C ALA A 162 -5.05 6.20 -3.85
N ALA A 163 -3.88 5.79 -3.35
CA ALA A 163 -3.63 5.40 -1.98
C ALA A 163 -2.19 5.76 -1.62
N TYR A 164 -1.89 5.89 -0.33
CA TYR A 164 -0.52 6.05 0.12
C TYR A 164 -0.39 5.67 1.60
N THR A 165 0.86 5.41 2.00
CA THR A 165 1.24 5.10 3.37
C THR A 165 2.20 6.18 3.87
N ARG A 166 1.91 6.77 5.04
CA ARG A 166 2.83 7.67 5.76
C ARG A 166 3.16 7.10 7.13
N GLY A 167 4.37 6.58 7.28
CA GLY A 167 4.74 5.77 8.44
C GLY A 167 3.82 4.56 8.58
N ALA A 168 2.96 4.54 9.60
CA ALA A 168 1.97 3.50 9.82
C ALA A 168 0.53 3.99 9.61
N VAL A 169 0.34 5.16 8.99
CA VAL A 169 -0.97 5.72 8.65
C VAL A 169 -1.28 5.33 7.21
N LEU A 170 -2.44 4.74 7.01
CA LEU A 170 -2.94 4.40 5.68
C LEU A 170 -3.92 5.47 5.20
N VAL A 171 -3.77 5.92 3.96
CA VAL A 171 -4.66 6.92 3.35
C VAL A 171 -5.16 6.42 2.01
N PHE A 172 -6.47 6.53 1.79
CA PHE A 172 -7.10 6.08 0.56
C PHE A 172 -8.13 7.08 0.03
N THR A 173 -8.19 7.18 -1.30
CA THR A 173 -9.41 7.64 -1.97
C THR A 173 -10.44 6.50 -2.03
N PRO A 174 -11.75 6.80 -2.01
CA PRO A 174 -12.82 5.79 -1.93
C PRO A 174 -12.79 4.72 -3.02
N SER A 175 -12.37 5.06 -4.24
CA SER A 175 -12.34 4.14 -5.40
C SER A 175 -11.22 3.09 -5.33
N TYR A 176 -10.18 3.35 -4.55
CA TYR A 176 -9.03 2.46 -4.38
C TYR A 176 -8.99 1.76 -3.01
N PHE A 177 -9.98 2.02 -2.15
CA PHE A 177 -10.14 1.30 -0.89
C PHE A 177 -10.68 -0.12 -1.12
N LYS A 178 -9.79 -1.02 -1.56
CA LYS A 178 -10.05 -2.44 -1.84
C LYS A 178 -8.98 -3.29 -1.18
N LEU A 179 -9.28 -4.57 -0.94
CA LEU A 179 -8.36 -5.48 -0.23
C LEU A 179 -6.99 -5.60 -0.89
N GLY A 180 -6.90 -5.68 -2.22
CA GLY A 180 -5.60 -5.77 -2.90
C GLY A 180 -4.71 -4.56 -2.64
N VAL A 181 -5.27 -3.35 -2.75
CA VAL A 181 -4.52 -2.11 -2.48
C VAL A 181 -4.24 -1.98 -0.97
N LEU A 182 -5.15 -2.38 -0.09
CA LEU A 182 -4.88 -2.45 1.35
C LEU A 182 -3.70 -3.37 1.67
N PHE A 183 -3.62 -4.56 1.07
CA PHE A 183 -2.49 -5.45 1.27
C PHE A 183 -1.18 -4.84 0.76
N HIS A 184 -1.22 -4.15 -0.37
CA HIS A 184 -0.08 -3.39 -0.89
C HIS A 184 0.39 -2.33 0.12
N GLU A 185 -0.50 -1.43 0.56
CA GLU A 185 -0.16 -0.34 1.47
C GLU A 185 0.31 -0.84 2.84
N ILE A 186 -0.34 -1.86 3.41
CA ILE A 186 0.13 -2.44 4.67
C ILE A 186 1.51 -3.08 4.50
N THR A 187 1.82 -3.61 3.32
CA THR A 187 3.14 -4.20 3.07
C THR A 187 4.25 -3.13 3.13
N HIS A 188 4.00 -1.89 2.71
CA HIS A 188 4.92 -0.77 2.96
C HIS A 188 5.18 -0.54 4.46
N ILE A 189 4.15 -0.67 5.30
CA ILE A 189 4.32 -0.62 6.76
C ILE A 189 5.18 -1.80 7.23
N LEU A 190 4.90 -3.02 6.77
CA LEU A 190 5.66 -4.20 7.18
C LEU A 190 7.13 -4.10 6.78
N ASP A 191 7.41 -3.56 5.60
CA ASP A 191 8.77 -3.36 5.06
C ASP A 191 9.67 -2.55 6.00
N THR A 192 9.07 -1.58 6.70
CA THR A 192 9.80 -0.60 7.53
C THR A 192 9.71 -0.87 9.03
N THR A 193 8.73 -1.65 9.47
CA THR A 193 8.44 -1.86 10.90
C THR A 193 8.74 -3.26 11.40
N THR A 194 8.77 -4.25 10.51
CA THR A 194 9.01 -5.64 10.88
C THR A 194 10.47 -6.04 10.68
N LEU A 195 10.85 -7.22 11.18
CA LEU A 195 12.19 -7.80 11.04
C LEU A 195 13.35 -6.92 11.54
N ARG A 196 13.09 -5.82 12.25
CA ARG A 196 14.12 -4.90 12.75
C ARG A 196 15.25 -5.59 13.50
N ALA A 197 14.92 -6.51 14.40
CA ALA A 197 15.91 -7.24 15.19
C ALA A 197 16.87 -8.02 14.29
N LEU A 198 16.34 -8.67 13.25
CA LEU A 198 17.13 -9.34 12.22
C LEU A 198 18.00 -8.34 11.45
N LEU A 199 17.41 -7.22 10.99
CA LEU A 199 18.14 -6.23 10.19
C LEU A 199 19.33 -5.63 10.96
N VAL A 200 19.12 -5.25 12.22
CA VAL A 200 20.20 -4.74 13.09
C VAL A 200 21.26 -5.81 13.34
N ALA A 201 20.88 -7.06 13.57
CA ALA A 201 21.82 -8.18 13.74
C ALA A 201 22.69 -8.41 12.49
N HIS A 202 22.23 -8.00 11.32
CA HIS A 202 22.96 -8.06 10.05
C HIS A 202 23.61 -6.73 9.64
N GLY A 203 23.71 -5.75 10.55
CA GLY A 203 24.45 -4.51 10.34
C GLY A 203 23.68 -3.42 9.58
N TYR A 204 22.37 -3.59 9.37
CA TYR A 204 21.53 -2.54 8.80
C TYR A 204 21.07 -1.55 9.87
N ARG A 205 20.71 -0.33 9.44
CA ARG A 205 20.05 0.63 10.32
C ARG A 205 18.65 0.13 10.65
N ALA A 206 18.17 0.45 11.84
CA ALA A 206 16.80 0.11 12.27
C ALA A 206 15.69 0.72 11.39
N THR A 207 16.03 1.71 10.56
CA THR A 207 15.13 2.40 9.63
C THR A 207 15.29 1.93 8.19
N THR A 208 16.19 0.98 7.92
CA THR A 208 16.37 0.43 6.57
C THR A 208 15.15 -0.44 6.23
N PRO A 209 14.41 -0.15 5.15
CA PRO A 209 13.35 -1.04 4.68
C PRO A 209 13.92 -2.42 4.31
N PHE A 210 13.20 -3.49 4.62
CA PHE A 210 13.61 -4.87 4.31
C PHE A 210 13.88 -5.07 2.82
N SER A 211 13.07 -4.43 1.97
CA SER A 211 13.17 -4.42 0.50
C SER A 211 14.50 -3.88 -0.01
N GLU A 212 15.16 -2.97 0.72
CA GLU A 212 16.46 -2.43 0.34
C GLU A 212 17.63 -3.34 0.72
N THR A 213 17.38 -4.41 1.46
CA THR A 213 18.43 -5.31 1.95
C THR A 213 18.84 -6.34 0.92
N LYS A 214 20.00 -6.96 1.13
CA LYS A 214 20.44 -8.10 0.32
C LYS A 214 19.47 -9.28 0.33
N PHE A 215 18.65 -9.43 1.38
CA PHE A 215 17.71 -10.54 1.51
C PHE A 215 16.61 -10.46 0.45
N TRP A 216 15.98 -9.29 0.30
CA TRP A 216 14.98 -9.07 -0.74
C TRP A 216 15.61 -9.01 -2.13
N ARG A 217 16.71 -8.27 -2.28
CA ARG A 217 17.40 -8.13 -3.58
C ARG A 217 17.90 -9.45 -4.15
N GLN A 218 18.23 -10.44 -3.31
CA GLN A 218 18.57 -11.78 -3.76
C GLN A 218 17.33 -12.52 -4.30
N ALA A 219 16.17 -12.41 -3.64
CA ALA A 219 14.93 -13.00 -4.12
C ALA A 219 14.51 -12.38 -5.45
N TYR A 220 14.56 -11.05 -5.55
CA TYR A 220 14.43 -10.32 -6.80
C TYR A 220 15.38 -10.89 -7.84
N GLY A 221 16.69 -10.92 -7.55
CA GLY A 221 17.76 -11.39 -8.43
C GLY A 221 17.54 -12.77 -9.08
N ASN A 222 16.87 -13.68 -8.37
CA ASN A 222 16.59 -15.05 -8.82
C ASN A 222 15.37 -15.19 -9.74
N ASP A 223 14.56 -14.15 -9.88
CA ASP A 223 13.38 -14.13 -10.73
C ASP A 223 13.67 -13.57 -12.12
N SER A 224 12.89 -13.94 -13.13
CA SER A 224 13.02 -13.37 -14.49
C SER A 224 12.08 -12.19 -14.75
N ALA A 225 11.14 -11.94 -13.84
CA ALA A 225 10.13 -10.91 -13.95
C ALA A 225 9.66 -10.41 -12.58
N VAL A 226 9.01 -9.24 -12.56
CA VAL A 226 8.29 -8.70 -11.39
C VAL A 226 6.78 -8.91 -11.52
N PRO A 227 6.01 -8.85 -10.41
CA PRO A 227 4.57 -9.14 -10.44
C PRO A 227 3.75 -8.24 -11.38
N THR A 228 4.00 -6.93 -11.39
CA THR A 228 3.29 -5.98 -12.25
C THR A 228 4.24 -4.91 -12.79
N PRO A 229 3.83 -4.09 -13.79
CA PRO A 229 4.64 -2.96 -14.22
C PRO A 229 4.94 -1.96 -13.10
N TYR A 230 4.03 -1.83 -12.12
CA TYR A 230 4.17 -0.89 -11.01
C TYR A 230 5.27 -1.32 -10.02
N SER A 231 5.51 -2.62 -9.86
CA SER A 231 6.61 -3.17 -9.04
C SER A 231 7.98 -2.60 -9.44
N LYS A 232 8.16 -2.16 -10.68
CA LYS A 232 9.44 -1.63 -11.18
C LYS A 232 9.81 -0.26 -10.61
N ALA A 233 8.88 0.45 -9.98
CA ALA A 233 9.06 1.84 -9.59
C ALA A 233 10.14 2.04 -8.50
N SER A 234 10.28 1.09 -7.57
CA SER A 234 11.33 1.07 -6.54
C SER A 234 11.40 -0.31 -5.87
N TRP A 235 12.41 -0.52 -5.02
CA TRP A 235 12.49 -1.74 -4.19
C TRP A 235 11.28 -1.89 -3.27
N GLN A 236 10.77 -0.77 -2.74
CA GLN A 236 9.63 -0.75 -1.84
C GLN A 236 8.34 -1.09 -2.57
N GLU A 237 8.12 -0.54 -3.78
CA GLU A 237 6.95 -0.89 -4.59
C GLU A 237 6.99 -2.35 -5.06
N ASP A 238 8.18 -2.87 -5.39
CA ASP A 238 8.38 -4.28 -5.72
C ASP A 238 7.99 -5.20 -4.56
N PHE A 239 8.48 -4.90 -3.35
CA PHE A 239 8.13 -5.65 -2.15
C PHE A 239 6.65 -5.54 -1.79
N ALA A 240 6.07 -4.34 -1.86
CA ALA A 240 4.66 -4.10 -1.58
C ALA A 240 3.72 -4.83 -2.54
N ASP A 241 4.05 -4.81 -3.83
CA ASP A 241 3.26 -5.50 -4.84
C ASP A 241 3.44 -7.02 -4.79
N ALA A 242 4.66 -7.52 -4.51
CA ALA A 242 4.87 -8.93 -4.21
C ALA A 242 4.05 -9.37 -2.98
N GLY A 243 3.96 -8.54 -1.94
CA GLY A 243 3.13 -8.80 -0.76
C GLY A 243 1.66 -8.94 -1.10
N ARG A 244 1.11 -8.01 -1.89
CA ARG A 244 -0.26 -8.10 -2.43
C ARG A 244 -0.51 -9.42 -3.16
N TRP A 245 0.37 -9.85 -4.07
CA TRP A 245 0.20 -11.10 -4.81
C TRP A 245 0.45 -12.35 -3.96
N ALA A 246 1.33 -12.28 -2.97
CA ALA A 246 1.54 -13.36 -2.02
C ALA A 246 0.27 -13.66 -1.21
N MET A 247 -0.55 -12.66 -0.91
CA MET A 247 -1.87 -12.87 -0.27
C MET A 247 -2.77 -13.78 -1.11
N SER A 248 -2.77 -13.65 -2.44
CA SER A 248 -3.50 -14.59 -3.31
C SER A 248 -2.83 -15.95 -3.33
N HIS A 249 -1.50 -16.00 -3.30
CA HIS A 249 -0.78 -17.28 -3.23
C HIS A 249 -1.07 -18.07 -1.95
N TYR A 250 -1.38 -17.39 -0.85
CA TYR A 250 -1.78 -18.04 0.41
C TYR A 250 -3.16 -18.68 0.37
N THR A 251 -4.12 -18.08 -0.32
CA THR A 251 -5.54 -18.45 -0.19
C THR A 251 -6.08 -19.27 -1.34
N ARG A 252 -5.49 -19.16 -2.52
CA ARG A 252 -5.96 -19.85 -3.72
C ARG A 252 -5.42 -21.28 -3.78
N GLU A 253 -6.27 -22.22 -4.19
CA GLU A 253 -5.93 -23.65 -4.26
C GLU A 253 -4.71 -23.92 -5.15
N LYS A 254 -4.65 -23.27 -6.32
CA LYS A 254 -3.49 -23.35 -7.22
C LYS A 254 -2.59 -22.12 -7.13
N GLY A 255 -2.76 -21.33 -6.07
CA GLY A 255 -2.01 -20.09 -5.84
C GLY A 255 -2.08 -19.14 -7.03
N LEU A 256 -0.94 -18.58 -7.40
CA LEU A 256 -0.83 -17.62 -8.52
C LEU A 256 -0.94 -18.26 -9.91
N ALA A 257 -0.90 -19.60 -10.00
CA ALA A 257 -1.12 -20.29 -11.26
C ALA A 257 -2.56 -20.11 -11.79
N GLU A 258 -3.51 -19.72 -10.92
CA GLU A 258 -4.88 -19.39 -11.33
C GLU A 258 -4.97 -18.07 -12.12
N TYR A 259 -4.03 -17.15 -11.92
CA TYR A 259 -4.10 -15.80 -12.50
C TYR A 259 -3.30 -15.67 -13.78
N SER A 260 -2.12 -16.28 -13.84
CA SER A 260 -1.28 -16.22 -15.04
C SER A 260 -0.26 -17.34 -15.05
N ARG A 261 -0.06 -17.99 -16.20
CA ARG A 261 1.08 -18.91 -16.41
C ARG A 261 2.46 -18.24 -16.27
N GLY A 262 2.52 -16.91 -16.40
CA GLY A 262 3.72 -16.10 -16.25
C GLY A 262 4.21 -15.93 -14.81
N TRP A 263 3.39 -16.28 -13.81
CA TRP A 263 3.70 -16.12 -12.38
C TRP A 263 5.03 -16.75 -11.96
N ARG A 264 5.45 -17.82 -12.65
CA ARG A 264 6.73 -18.50 -12.38
C ARG A 264 7.93 -17.58 -12.53
N GLY A 265 7.79 -16.49 -13.31
CA GLY A 265 8.81 -15.48 -13.49
C GLY A 265 9.09 -14.65 -12.24
N CYS A 266 8.13 -14.53 -11.31
CA CYS A 266 8.27 -13.78 -10.06
C CYS A 266 8.11 -14.67 -8.81
N ARG A 267 8.29 -15.99 -8.95
CA ARG A 267 7.96 -16.97 -7.89
C ARG A 267 8.85 -16.84 -6.65
N THR A 268 10.11 -16.43 -6.83
CA THR A 268 11.10 -16.40 -5.75
C THR A 268 10.83 -15.23 -4.82
N GLN A 269 10.45 -14.07 -5.36
CA GLN A 269 9.96 -12.93 -4.60
C GLN A 269 8.72 -13.30 -3.79
N ILE A 270 7.74 -13.96 -4.39
CA ILE A 270 6.52 -14.42 -3.70
C ILE A 270 6.88 -15.41 -2.57
N ALA A 271 7.71 -16.42 -2.85
CA ALA A 271 8.12 -17.40 -1.85
C ALA A 271 8.94 -16.75 -0.72
N ALA A 272 9.83 -15.81 -1.03
CA ALA A 272 10.62 -15.08 -0.04
C ALA A 272 9.71 -14.22 0.85
N PHE A 273 8.76 -13.48 0.25
CA PHE A 273 7.77 -12.72 1.02
C PHE A 273 7.04 -13.65 1.99
N GLN A 274 6.55 -14.80 1.50
CA GLN A 274 5.81 -15.72 2.34
C GLN A 274 6.65 -16.32 3.48
N ALA A 275 7.93 -16.61 3.22
CA ALA A 275 8.85 -17.15 4.21
C ALA A 275 9.16 -16.15 5.32
N TRP A 276 9.33 -14.87 4.97
CA TRP A 276 9.69 -13.82 5.93
C TRP A 276 8.47 -13.23 6.66
N MET A 277 7.33 -13.13 5.97
CA MET A 277 6.16 -12.42 6.48
C MET A 277 5.03 -13.34 6.94
N GLY A 278 5.05 -14.63 6.63
CA GLY A 278 3.94 -15.55 6.90
C GLY A 278 3.52 -15.59 8.37
N ASP A 279 4.47 -15.80 9.28
CA ASP A 279 4.20 -15.82 10.73
C ASP A 279 3.85 -14.43 11.29
N ILE A 280 4.22 -13.36 10.60
CA ILE A 280 3.86 -11.97 10.96
C ILE A 280 2.40 -11.71 10.56
N ILE A 281 2.01 -12.11 9.35
CA ILE A 281 0.67 -11.91 8.76
C ILE A 281 -0.37 -12.82 9.41
N PHE A 282 0.01 -14.06 9.67
CA PHE A 282 -0.84 -15.11 10.26
C PHE A 282 -0.25 -15.59 11.59
N PRO A 283 -0.27 -14.75 12.64
CA PRO A 283 0.30 -15.12 13.93
C PRO A 283 -0.39 -16.36 14.51
N ARG A 284 0.38 -17.15 15.26
CA ARG A 284 -0.15 -18.36 15.91
C ARG A 284 -1.36 -18.03 16.78
N GLY A 285 -2.43 -18.82 16.62
CA GLY A 285 -3.70 -18.60 17.31
C GLY A 285 -4.61 -17.56 16.66
N GLY A 286 -4.16 -16.87 15.59
CA GLY A 286 -4.98 -15.93 14.84
C GLY A 286 -5.42 -14.73 15.68
N VAL A 287 -4.59 -14.32 16.64
CA VAL A 287 -4.85 -13.18 17.54
C VAL A 287 -3.74 -12.14 17.43
N CYS A 288 -4.09 -10.88 17.67
CA CYS A 288 -3.15 -9.78 17.77
C CYS A 288 -2.16 -10.01 18.92
N MET A 289 -0.88 -9.81 18.65
CA MET A 289 0.20 -9.95 19.63
C MET A 289 0.78 -8.60 20.06
N GLY A 290 0.56 -7.55 19.26
CA GLY A 290 0.93 -6.19 19.57
C GLY A 290 0.26 -5.20 18.64
N LYS A 291 0.20 -3.92 18.99
CA LYS A 291 -0.46 -2.89 18.18
C LYS A 291 0.43 -1.66 18.09
N ILE A 292 0.61 -1.13 16.88
CA ILE A 292 1.09 0.24 16.72
C ILE A 292 -0.02 1.18 17.22
N PRO A 293 0.20 2.02 18.24
CA PRO A 293 -0.87 2.84 18.80
C PRO A 293 -1.40 3.84 17.77
N GLY A 294 -2.70 4.10 17.84
CA GLY A 294 -3.29 5.21 17.11
C GLY A 294 -2.79 6.55 17.65
N SER A 295 -2.76 7.57 16.80
CA SER A 295 -2.35 8.91 17.19
C SER A 295 -3.30 9.51 18.25
N LYS A 296 -2.78 10.45 19.05
CA LYS A 296 -3.55 11.06 20.14
C LYS A 296 -4.76 11.84 19.61
N ALA A 297 -5.85 11.85 20.37
CA ALA A 297 -6.99 12.70 20.08
C ALA A 297 -6.61 14.18 20.19
N VAL A 298 -7.05 14.98 19.23
CA VAL A 298 -6.91 16.43 19.18
C VAL A 298 -8.26 17.07 18.87
N ARG A 299 -8.45 18.31 19.35
CA ARG A 299 -9.67 19.06 19.09
C ARG A 299 -9.62 19.70 17.70
N VAL A 300 -10.73 19.69 16.99
CA VAL A 300 -10.93 20.37 15.70
C VAL A 300 -12.21 21.21 15.73
N GLY A 301 -12.16 22.41 15.17
CA GLY A 301 -13.30 23.34 15.10
C GLY A 301 -13.63 24.08 16.40
N SER A 302 -14.73 24.83 16.39
CA SER A 302 -15.21 25.64 17.52
C SER A 302 -15.75 24.77 18.68
N HIS A 303 -15.48 25.22 19.90
CA HIS A 303 -15.73 24.49 21.15
C HIS A 303 -17.19 24.06 21.29
N VAL A 304 -17.44 22.75 21.44
CA VAL A 304 -18.68 22.25 22.03
C VAL A 304 -18.46 22.12 23.55
N PRO A 305 -19.08 22.98 24.38
CA PRO A 305 -18.90 22.93 25.82
C PRO A 305 -19.23 21.54 26.39
N GLY A 306 -18.32 21.01 27.20
CA GLY A 306 -18.50 19.72 27.89
C GLY A 306 -18.04 18.46 27.14
N SER A 307 -17.58 18.56 25.88
CA SER A 307 -17.04 17.37 25.18
C SER A 307 -15.69 16.95 25.75
N ARG A 308 -15.62 15.73 26.31
CA ARG A 308 -14.37 15.09 26.76
C ARG A 308 -13.67 14.42 25.57
N PRO A 309 -12.33 14.32 25.56
CA PRO A 309 -11.64 13.49 24.58
C PRO A 309 -12.16 12.06 24.66
N PRO A 310 -12.19 11.33 23.54
CA PRO A 310 -12.42 9.89 23.58
C PRO A 310 -11.40 9.27 24.54
N GLY A 311 -11.89 8.42 25.43
CA GLY A 311 -11.02 7.71 26.38
C GLY A 311 -10.15 6.74 25.61
N LYS A 312 -8.83 6.88 25.69
CA LYS A 312 -7.95 5.83 25.17
C LYS A 312 -8.26 4.54 25.95
N THR A 313 -8.63 3.44 25.30
CA THR A 313 -8.36 2.17 25.95
C THR A 313 -6.84 2.09 26.16
N SER A 314 -6.41 2.11 27.42
CA SER A 314 -5.03 1.80 27.77
C SER A 314 -4.69 0.43 27.18
N MET A 315 -3.54 0.28 26.53
CA MET A 315 -2.99 -1.05 26.23
C MET A 315 -2.92 -1.83 27.54
N GLY A 316 -3.85 -2.76 27.73
CA GLY A 316 -4.16 -3.32 29.04
C GLY A 316 -4.84 -4.67 28.92
N SER A 317 -4.68 -5.51 29.94
CA SER A 317 -5.15 -6.90 29.94
C SER A 317 -6.68 -6.96 29.89
N PHE A 318 -7.23 -7.66 28.90
CA PHE A 318 -8.66 -7.97 28.86
C PHE A 318 -8.98 -9.21 29.70
N SER A 319 -10.06 -9.15 30.49
CA SER A 319 -10.66 -10.33 31.12
C SER A 319 -11.89 -10.77 30.32
N HIS A 320 -11.79 -11.92 29.64
CA HIS A 320 -12.88 -12.52 28.88
C HIS A 320 -13.95 -13.11 29.80
N ASN A 321 -15.08 -12.42 29.99
CA ASN A 321 -16.24 -12.97 30.70
C ASN A 321 -17.39 -13.44 29.78
N GLY A 322 -17.18 -13.69 28.48
CA GLY A 322 -18.31 -14.00 27.60
C GLY A 322 -18.09 -14.75 26.29
N LEU A 323 -16.89 -15.25 25.99
CA LEU A 323 -16.64 -16.02 24.75
C LEU A 323 -15.81 -17.28 25.09
N ARG A 324 -16.20 -18.39 24.47
CA ARG A 324 -15.73 -19.78 24.63
C ARG A 324 -14.34 -19.96 25.27
N LYS A 325 -14.28 -20.87 26.25
CA LYS A 325 -13.05 -21.45 26.85
C LYS A 325 -11.98 -21.68 25.78
N GLY A 326 -10.87 -20.95 25.84
CA GLY A 326 -9.69 -21.22 25.01
C GLY A 326 -8.75 -20.05 24.75
N ILE A 327 -9.19 -18.80 24.85
CA ILE A 327 -8.32 -17.63 24.59
C ILE A 327 -7.80 -17.10 25.93
N SER A 328 -6.53 -17.40 26.25
CA SER A 328 -5.83 -16.86 27.41
C SER A 328 -5.81 -15.34 27.38
N LYS A 329 -5.87 -14.70 28.55
CA LYS A 329 -5.62 -13.26 28.73
C LYS A 329 -4.26 -12.88 28.13
N GLY A 330 -4.25 -12.41 26.88
CA GLY A 330 -3.06 -11.89 26.23
C GLY A 330 -2.96 -10.39 26.47
N GLN A 331 -1.85 -9.93 27.03
CA GLN A 331 -1.50 -8.52 26.98
C GLN A 331 -1.09 -8.19 25.54
N VAL A 332 -1.76 -7.23 24.91
CA VAL A 332 -1.35 -6.71 23.60
C VAL A 332 -0.24 -5.69 23.84
N ASN A 333 0.95 -5.96 23.29
CA ASN A 333 2.11 -5.10 23.48
C ASN A 333 2.08 -3.89 22.54
N GLU A 334 2.72 -2.79 22.92
CA GLU A 334 2.98 -1.69 21.97
C GLU A 334 3.99 -2.15 20.92
N ILE A 335 3.68 -1.94 19.65
CA ILE A 335 4.68 -2.03 18.59
C ILE A 335 5.27 -0.63 18.41
N VAL A 336 6.54 -0.48 18.77
CA VAL A 336 7.24 0.81 18.69
C VAL A 336 7.83 0.99 17.30
N ILE A 337 7.34 2.00 16.57
CA ILE A 337 7.89 2.40 15.28
C ILE A 337 9.28 3.03 15.48
N PRO A 338 10.31 2.64 14.71
CA PRO A 338 11.61 3.30 14.74
C PRO A 338 11.50 4.79 14.38
N ARG A 339 12.20 5.66 15.10
CA ARG A 339 12.27 7.10 14.77
C ARG A 339 12.71 7.29 13.31
N GLY A 340 11.97 8.08 12.54
CA GLY A 340 12.24 8.37 11.14
C GLY A 340 11.40 7.54 10.16
N VAL A 341 10.85 6.39 10.58
CA VAL A 341 9.90 5.62 9.75
C VAL A 341 8.58 6.39 9.59
N ASP A 342 8.20 7.18 10.58
CA ASP A 342 7.05 8.09 10.56
C ASP A 342 7.12 9.16 9.47
N GLN A 343 8.30 9.39 8.89
CA GLN A 343 8.52 10.37 7.81
C GLN A 343 8.52 9.73 6.41
N LEU A 344 8.51 8.40 6.31
CA LEU A 344 8.48 7.70 5.02
C LEU A 344 7.08 7.82 4.41
N VAL A 345 7.03 8.16 3.12
CA VAL A 345 5.81 8.27 2.33
C VAL A 345 5.93 7.38 1.09
N PHE A 346 5.01 6.45 0.93
CA PHE A 346 4.90 5.56 -0.23
C PHE A 346 3.60 5.86 -0.94
N VAL A 347 3.64 6.13 -2.24
CA VAL A 347 2.49 6.67 -2.98
C VAL A 347 2.10 5.73 -4.10
N TYR A 348 0.93 5.12 -3.99
CA TYR A 348 0.31 4.35 -5.06
C TYR A 348 -0.41 5.29 -6.03
N GLU A 349 0.18 5.46 -7.21
CA GLU A 349 -0.46 6.12 -8.35
C GLU A 349 -1.26 5.06 -9.13
N GLY A 350 -2.58 4.99 -8.90
CA GLY A 350 -3.44 4.10 -9.65
C GLY A 350 -3.45 4.41 -11.17
N PRO A 351 -3.77 3.43 -12.04
CA PRO A 351 -3.97 3.71 -13.46
C PRO A 351 -5.07 4.76 -13.62
N VAL A 352 -4.77 5.81 -14.40
CA VAL A 352 -5.74 6.86 -14.72
C VAL A 352 -6.91 6.19 -15.44
N PRO A 353 -8.16 6.31 -14.95
CA PRO A 353 -9.28 5.92 -15.77
C PRO A 353 -9.27 6.82 -17.01
N ASN A 354 -9.18 6.22 -18.20
CA ASN A 354 -9.41 6.95 -19.45
C ASN A 354 -10.89 7.36 -19.46
N TRP A 355 -11.19 8.55 -18.98
CA TRP A 355 -12.48 9.20 -19.18
C TRP A 355 -12.47 9.79 -20.60
N GLY A 356 -12.80 8.93 -21.57
CA GLY A 356 -13.16 9.34 -22.93
C GLY A 356 -14.61 9.79 -23.01
#